data_AF-A0A0R0LZ76-F1
#
_entry.id   AF-A0A0R0LZ76-F1
#
_cell.length_a   1.000
_cell.length_b   1.000
_cell.length_c   1.000
_cell.angle_alpha   90.00
_cell.angle_beta   90.00
_cell.angle_gamma   90.00
#
_symmetry.space_group_name_H-M   'P 1'
#
loop_
_entity.id
_entity.type
_entity.pdbx_description
1 polymer ?
#
loop_
_entity_poly.entity_id
_entity_poly.type
_entity_poly.pdbx_seq_one_letter_code
_entity_poly.pdbx_strand_id
1 'polypeptide(L)' 'DKLTCADLNSICQEAGMLAIRNGRYVILQKDFDDAYMSVADKKDAGPLLYG' A
#
# COMPACT_ATOMS: atom_id res chain seq x y z
N ASP A 1 13.23 -8.40 -0.99
CA ASP A 1 12.08 -9.00 -1.69
C ASP A 1 11.65 -8.20 -2.90
N LYS A 2 11.05 -8.87 -3.89
CA LYS A 2 10.63 -8.24 -5.15
C LYS A 2 9.11 -8.02 -5.13
N LEU A 3 8.69 -6.80 -5.42
CA LEU A 3 7.28 -6.45 -5.58
C LEU A 3 6.69 -7.22 -6.78
N THR A 4 5.55 -7.87 -6.58
CA THR A 4 4.85 -8.64 -7.61
C THR A 4 3.84 -7.77 -8.34
N CYS A 5 3.34 -8.23 -9.50
CA CYS A 5 2.26 -7.53 -10.22
C CYS A 5 0.99 -7.38 -9.37
N ALA A 6 0.71 -8.34 -8.49
CA ALA A 6 -0.42 -8.27 -7.57
C ALA A 6 -0.25 -7.11 -6.58
N ASP A 7 0.96 -6.96 -6.01
CA ASP A 7 1.23 -5.88 -5.04
C ASP A 7 1.17 -4.51 -5.72
N LEU A 8 1.72 -4.38 -6.94
CA LEU A 8 1.62 -3.15 -7.72
C LEU A 8 0.15 -2.75 -7.94
N ASN A 9 -0.70 -3.72 -8.28
CA ASN A 9 -2.13 -3.45 -8.45
C ASN A 9 -2.79 -3.05 -7.12
N SER A 10 -2.46 -3.74 -6.02
CA SER A 10 -2.96 -3.41 -4.69
C SER A 10 -2.54 -2.01 -4.23
N ILE A 11 -1.30 -1.60 -4.51
CA ILE A 11 -0.80 -0.26 -4.18
C ILE A 11 -1.58 0.82 -4.96
N CYS A 12 -1.77 0.64 -6.26
CA CYS A 12 -2.53 1.59 -7.07
C CYS A 12 -3.99 1.70 -6.61
N GLN A 13 -4.59 0.57 -6.25
CA GLN A 13 -5.97 0.55 -5.76
C GLN A 13 -6.10 1.26 -4.41
N GLU A 14 -5.18 1.00 -3.48
CA GLU A 14 -5.16 1.64 -2.16
C GLU A 14 -4.88 3.15 -2.26
N ALA A 15 -3.90 3.56 -3.07
CA ALA A 15 -3.60 4.98 -3.30
C ALA A 15 -4.81 5.73 -3.87
N GLY A 16 -5.55 5.10 -4.80
CA GLY A 16 -6.82 5.64 -5.31
C GLY A 16 -7.88 5.80 -4.22
N MET A 17 -8.01 4.81 -3.33
CA MET A 17 -8.95 4.89 -2.20
C MET A 17 -8.58 6.00 -1.19
N LEU A 18 -7.28 6.16 -0.90
CA LEU A 18 -6.79 7.24 -0.01
C LEU A 18 -7.04 8.63 -0.58
N ALA A 19 -6.91 8.80 -1.90
CA ALA A 19 -7.26 10.05 -2.58
C ALA A 19 -8.75 10.38 -2.42
N ILE A 20 -9.62 9.42 -2.72
CA ILE A 20 -11.09 9.57 -2.61
C ILE A 20 -11.50 9.85 -1.16
N ARG A 21 -10.94 9.12 -0.19
CA ARG A 21 -11.20 9.33 1.25
C ARG A 21 -10.90 10.74 1.71
N ASN A 22 -9.90 11.37 1.10
CA ASN A 22 -9.49 12.74 1.38
C ASN A 22 -10.22 13.77 0.49
N GLY A 23 -11.31 13.39 -0.19
CA GLY A 23 -12.12 14.28 -1.03
C GLY A 23 -11.43 14.74 -2.31
N ARG A 24 -10.40 14.03 -2.75
CA ARG A 24 -9.60 14.37 -3.95
C ARG A 24 -9.88 13.38 -5.08
N TYR A 25 -9.96 13.90 -6.29
CA TYR A 25 -10.10 13.10 -7.53
C TYR A 25 -8.81 12.96 -8.31
N VAL A 26 -7.70 13.43 -7.74
CA VAL A 26 -6.35 13.30 -8.29
C VAL A 26 -5.47 12.69 -7.20
N ILE A 27 -4.73 11.66 -7.57
CA ILE A 27 -3.78 10.99 -6.68
C ILE A 27 -2.56 11.90 -6.52
N LEU A 28 -2.12 12.09 -5.27
CA LEU A 28 -0.87 12.78 -4.95
C LEU A 28 0.19 11.76 -4.53
N GLN A 29 1.45 12.16 -4.59
CA GLN A 29 2.58 11.28 -4.24
C GLN A 29 2.44 10.67 -2.83
N LYS A 30 1.97 11.45 -1.86
CA LYS A 30 1.71 10.99 -0.49
C LYS A 30 0.77 9.77 -0.40
N ASP A 31 -0.18 9.64 -1.32
CA ASP A 31 -1.14 8.53 -1.32
C ASP A 31 -0.45 7.22 -1.75
N PHE A 32 0.55 7.31 -2.62
CA PHE A 32 1.39 6.16 -2.99
C PHE A 32 2.36 5.78 -1.88
N ASP A 33 2.94 6.76 -1.17
CA ASP A 33 3.82 6.50 -0.04
C ASP A 33 3.08 5.72 1.06
N ASP A 34 1.89 6.21 1.46
CA ASP A 34 1.03 5.56 2.45
C ASP A 34 0.55 4.17 1.99
N ALA A 35 0.15 4.03 0.71
CA ALA A 35 -0.29 2.76 0.14
C ALA A 35 0.87 1.74 0.05
N TYR A 36 2.07 2.18 -0.30
CA TYR A 36 3.24 1.32 -0.38
C TYR A 36 3.60 0.75 1.00
N MET A 37 3.62 1.59 2.04
CA MET A 37 3.87 1.13 3.42
C MET A 37 2.84 0.09 3.85
N SER A 38 1.55 0.33 3.57
CA SER A 38 0.46 -0.61 3.91
C SER A 38 0.55 -1.98 3.22
N VAL A 39 1.12 -2.04 2.01
CA VAL A 39 1.21 -3.28 1.21
C VAL A 39 2.56 -3.99 1.40
N ALA A 40 3.65 -3.24 1.46
CA ALA A 40 5.00 -3.78 1.63
C ALA A 40 5.23 -4.31 3.05
N ASP A 41 4.80 -3.59 4.10
CA ASP A 41 5.04 -4.00 5.49
C ASP A 41 4.29 -5.30 5.86
N LYS A 42 3.19 -5.61 5.16
CA LYS A 42 2.45 -6.86 5.35
C LYS A 42 3.21 -8.09 4.88
N LYS A 43 4.20 -7.95 3.99
CA LYS A 43 5.00 -9.08 3.50
C LYS A 43 6.10 -9.48 4.47
N ASP A 44 6.67 -8.51 5.17
CA ASP A 44 7.78 -8.75 6.10
C ASP A 44 7.30 -9.08 7.52
N ALA A 45 6.01 -8.87 7.80
CA ALA A 45 5.35 -9.38 9.00
C ALA A 45 5.15 -10.91 8.91
N GLY A 46 6.26 -11.65 9.02
CA GLY A 46 6.21 -13.06 9.40
C GLY A 46 5.41 -13.20 10.70
N PRO A 47 4.77 -14.37 10.95
CA PRO A 47 4.01 -14.55 12.19
C PRO A 47 4.94 -14.24 13.36
N LEU A 48 4.50 -13.36 14.26
CA LEU A 48 5.20 -13.07 15.52
C LEU A 48 5.18 -14.35 16.38
N LEU A 49 6.05 -15.30 16.04
CA LEU A 49 6.28 -16.50 16.82
C LEU A 49 7.38 -16.17 17.82
N TYR A 50 6.96 -15.77 19.02
CA TYR A 50 7.85 -15.76 20.16
C TYR A 50 8.13 -17.21 20.61
N GLY A 51 9.42 -17.53 20.73
CA GLY A 51 10.02 -18.26 21.86
C GLY A 51 9.81 -19.76 21.93
#